data_AF-G5SLR2-F1
#
_entry.id   AF-G5SLR2-F1
#
_cell.length_a   1.000
_cell.length_b   1.000
_cell.length_c   1.000
_cell.angle_alpha   90.00
_cell.angle_beta   90.00
_cell.angle_gamma   90.00
#
_symmetry.space_group_name_H-M   'P 1'
#
loop_
_entity.id
_entity.type
_entity.pdbx_description
1 polymer ?
#
loop_
_entity_poly.entity_id
_entity_poly.type
_entity_poly.pdbx_seq_one_letter_code
_entity_poly.pdbx_strand_id
1 'polypeptide(L)'
;MGFNITNDLFAHHSWYFRNALVRANYQNIQKGVMRDSEYLKRFFRNLLLGENHELRNRYMIVHAPEEWVTEQTQHETRTSTEQPTVQVTEQVRTLLLALSDGQLPLKTLMEKVGLKHRPTFLGNYIAPSLEAGILKVLYPDKPNHPRQKYLLTVKGLALYNDLKKLPQ
;
A
#
# COMPACT_ATOMS: atom_id res chain seq x y z
N MET A 1 -5.34 -16.47 8.95
CA MET A 1 -5.56 -15.21 8.21
C MET A 1 -4.24 -14.79 7.57
N GLY A 2 -3.98 -15.20 6.33
CA GLY A 2 -2.83 -14.69 5.58
C GLY A 2 -3.18 -13.41 4.82
N PHE A 3 -2.17 -12.65 4.40
CA PHE A 3 -2.29 -11.85 3.19
C PHE A 3 -2.38 -12.81 1.99
N ASN A 4 -3.04 -12.43 0.89
CA ASN A 4 -2.85 -13.13 -0.38
C ASN A 4 -1.56 -12.66 -1.06
N ILE A 5 -0.44 -12.74 -0.32
CA ILE A 5 0.91 -12.59 -0.88
C ILE A 5 1.17 -13.88 -1.64
N THR A 6 1.19 -13.79 -2.98
CA THR A 6 1.77 -14.86 -3.77
C THR A 6 3.29 -14.83 -3.61
N ASN A 7 3.94 -15.99 -3.67
CA ASN A 7 5.39 -16.08 -3.50
C ASN A 7 6.16 -15.51 -4.71
N ASP A 8 5.46 -15.21 -5.81
CA ASP A 8 6.02 -14.84 -7.11
C ASP A 8 6.91 -13.60 -7.03
N LEU A 9 6.53 -12.58 -6.25
CA LEU A 9 7.37 -11.38 -6.09
C LEU A 9 8.71 -11.71 -5.43
N PHE A 10 8.72 -12.60 -4.43
CA PHE A 10 9.95 -13.11 -3.82
C PHE A 10 10.72 -14.04 -4.76
N ALA A 11 10.04 -14.90 -5.53
CA ALA A 11 10.69 -15.79 -6.49
C ALA A 11 11.45 -14.98 -7.56
N HIS A 12 10.79 -14.00 -8.18
CA HIS A 12 11.37 -13.17 -9.24
C HIS A 12 12.39 -12.13 -8.73
N HIS A 13 12.25 -11.61 -7.51
CA HIS A 13 13.09 -10.51 -6.98
C HIS A 13 13.91 -10.87 -5.73
N SER A 14 14.11 -12.16 -5.45
CA SER A 14 14.91 -12.67 -4.32
C SER A 14 16.30 -12.02 -4.21
N TRP A 15 17.01 -11.87 -5.33
CA TRP A 15 18.33 -11.22 -5.38
C TRP A 15 18.26 -9.73 -4.99
N TYR A 16 17.24 -9.01 -5.47
CA TYR A 16 17.00 -7.61 -5.08
C TYR A 16 16.69 -7.49 -3.59
N PHE A 17 15.79 -8.33 -3.07
CA PHE A 17 15.45 -8.34 -1.64
C PHE A 17 16.69 -8.59 -0.75
N ARG A 18 17.53 -9.56 -1.12
CA ARG A 18 18.80 -9.83 -0.44
C ARG A 18 19.71 -8.59 -0.43
N ASN A 19 19.85 -7.91 -1.57
CA ASN A 19 20.71 -6.72 -1.67
C ASN A 19 20.11 -5.51 -0.93
N ALA A 20 18.77 -5.40 -0.90
CA ALA A 20 18.05 -4.37 -0.15
C ALA A 20 18.24 -4.53 1.35
N LEU A 21 18.22 -5.77 1.85
CA LEU A 21 18.51 -6.07 3.24
C LEU A 21 19.97 -5.72 3.62
N VAL A 22 20.93 -5.90 2.72
CA VAL A 22 22.32 -5.45 2.93
C VAL A 22 22.39 -3.92 2.99
N ARG A 23 21.85 -3.19 2.00
CA ARG A 23 21.82 -1.71 1.98
C ARG A 23 21.13 -1.12 3.22
N ALA A 24 20.06 -1.75 3.71
CA ALA A 24 19.30 -1.26 4.87
C ALA A 24 20.04 -1.40 6.21
N ASN A 25 20.92 -2.40 6.35
CA ASN A 25 21.56 -2.74 7.63
C ASN A 25 23.04 -2.34 7.71
N TYR A 26 23.78 -2.47 6.61
CA TYR A 26 25.22 -2.19 6.55
C TYR A 26 25.52 -0.68 6.56
N GLN A 27 26.56 -0.29 7.28
CA GLN A 27 27.16 1.05 7.22
C GLN A 27 28.67 0.95 7.31
N ASN A 28 29.37 1.85 6.62
CA ASN A 28 30.81 2.04 6.72
C ASN A 28 31.16 3.50 6.41
N ILE A 29 31.18 4.33 7.45
CA ILE A 29 31.40 5.79 7.36
C ILE A 29 32.76 6.10 6.71
N GLN A 30 33.81 5.33 7.04
CA GLN A 30 35.16 5.50 6.45
C GLN A 30 35.19 5.26 4.93
N LYS A 31 34.22 4.53 4.37
CA LYS A 31 34.07 4.29 2.93
C LYS A 31 32.88 5.04 2.32
N GLY A 32 32.31 6.02 3.03
CA GLY A 32 31.15 6.80 2.59
C GLY A 32 29.83 6.01 2.47
N VAL A 33 29.75 4.81 3.06
CA VAL A 33 28.59 3.91 2.90
C VAL A 33 27.59 4.13 4.04
N MET A 34 26.49 4.80 3.75
CA MET A 34 25.40 5.03 4.70
C MET A 34 24.33 3.93 4.61
N ARG A 35 23.54 3.75 5.68
CA ARG A 35 22.38 2.86 5.65
C ARG A 35 21.31 3.43 4.74
N ASP A 36 20.76 2.57 3.89
CA ASP A 36 19.72 2.92 2.93
C ASP A 36 18.60 1.88 2.94
N SER A 37 17.46 2.29 3.48
CA SER A 37 16.26 1.46 3.62
C SER A 37 15.31 1.58 2.43
N GLU A 38 15.60 2.40 1.42
CA GLU A 38 14.60 2.78 0.43
C GLU A 38 14.24 1.64 -0.53
N TYR A 39 15.23 0.92 -1.06
CA TYR A 39 14.99 -0.28 -1.88
C TYR A 39 14.16 -1.34 -1.13
N LEU A 40 14.39 -1.48 0.18
CA LEU A 40 13.66 -2.41 1.03
C LEU A 40 12.21 -1.95 1.24
N LYS A 41 11.99 -0.63 1.37
CA LYS A 41 10.65 -0.03 1.36
C LYS A 41 9.97 -0.22 0.00
N ARG A 42 10.63 0.08 -1.13
CA ARG A 42 10.09 -0.11 -2.49
C ARG A 42 9.64 -1.57 -2.70
N PHE A 43 10.45 -2.55 -2.28
CA PHE A 43 10.06 -3.97 -2.29
C PHE A 43 8.81 -4.27 -1.45
N PHE A 44 8.79 -3.87 -0.16
CA PHE A 44 7.65 -4.15 0.72
C PHE A 44 6.38 -3.39 0.31
N ARG A 45 6.51 -2.21 -0.30
CA ARG A 45 5.39 -1.46 -0.85
C ARG A 45 4.75 -2.20 -2.02
N ASN A 46 5.53 -2.75 -2.95
CA ASN A 46 5.01 -3.62 -4.00
C ASN A 46 4.29 -4.85 -3.40
N LEU A 47 4.94 -5.52 -2.43
CA LEU A 47 4.42 -6.73 -1.77
C LEU A 47 3.10 -6.51 -0.99
N LEU A 48 2.95 -5.39 -0.27
CA LEU A 48 1.89 -5.17 0.71
C LEU A 48 0.79 -4.20 0.25
N LEU A 49 1.09 -3.35 -0.73
CA LEU A 49 0.18 -2.34 -1.26
C LEU A 49 -0.26 -2.65 -2.71
N GLY A 50 0.47 -3.53 -3.42
CA GLY A 50 0.25 -3.82 -4.84
C GLY A 50 0.76 -2.70 -5.76
N GLU A 51 1.77 -1.95 -5.31
CA GLU A 51 2.45 -0.92 -6.11
C GLU A 51 3.47 -1.55 -7.08
N ASN A 52 3.87 -0.80 -8.11
CA ASN A 52 4.72 -1.29 -9.20
C ASN A 52 6.06 -0.54 -9.30
N HIS A 53 6.76 -0.37 -8.17
CA HIS A 53 8.11 0.21 -8.17
C HIS A 53 9.10 -0.69 -8.91
N GLU A 54 10.04 -0.09 -9.65
CA GLU A 54 11.06 -0.85 -10.35
C GLU A 54 12.12 -1.43 -9.40
N LEU A 55 12.29 -2.75 -9.44
CA LEU A 55 13.19 -3.52 -8.56
C LEU A 55 14.48 -3.96 -9.28
N ARG A 56 15.13 -3.07 -10.05
CA ARG A 56 16.44 -3.35 -10.69
C ARG A 56 17.60 -3.18 -9.69
N ASN A 57 18.50 -4.16 -9.61
CA ASN A 57 19.69 -4.12 -8.74
C ASN A 57 20.70 -3.01 -9.08
N ARG A 58 20.73 -2.50 -10.32
CA ARG A 58 21.71 -1.48 -10.77
C ARG A 58 21.69 -0.19 -9.94
N TYR A 59 20.52 0.19 -9.44
CA TYR A 59 20.33 1.37 -8.60
C TYR A 59 20.96 1.23 -7.20
N MET A 60 21.30 0.02 -6.79
CA MET A 60 21.75 -0.32 -5.43
C MET A 60 23.27 -0.30 -5.27
N ILE A 61 23.99 0.10 -6.33
CA ILE A 61 25.43 0.22 -6.34
C ILE A 61 25.86 1.36 -5.41
N VAL A 62 26.99 1.16 -4.73
CA VAL A 62 27.62 2.15 -3.84
C VAL A 62 28.71 2.84 -4.66
N HIS A 63 28.74 4.18 -4.62
CA HIS A 63 29.59 5.02 -5.51
C HIS A 63 29.29 4.77 -7.00
N ALA A 64 28.00 4.69 -7.35
CA ALA A 64 27.56 4.68 -8.75
C ALA A 64 27.92 6.02 -9.45
N PRO A 65 28.27 6.02 -10.75
CA PRO A 65 28.42 7.26 -11.51
C PRO A 65 27.14 8.09 -11.49
N GLU A 66 27.25 9.42 -11.47
CA GLU A 66 26.09 10.32 -11.44
C GLU A 66 25.16 10.13 -12.65
N GLU A 67 25.72 9.72 -13.79
CA GLU A 67 25.00 9.31 -15.01
C GLU A 67 23.98 8.18 -14.78
N TRP A 68 24.17 7.33 -13.76
CA TRP A 68 23.23 6.26 -13.41
C TRP A 68 22.25 6.68 -12.30
N VAL A 69 22.51 7.81 -11.64
CA VAL A 69 21.63 8.42 -10.63
C VAL A 69 20.64 9.37 -11.29
N THR A 70 20.99 10.00 -12.42
CA THR A 70 20.04 10.85 -13.18
C THR A 70 18.89 10.07 -13.82
N GLU A 71 19.07 8.77 -14.13
CA GLU A 71 17.96 7.84 -14.44
C GLU A 71 17.03 7.57 -13.23
N GLN A 72 17.43 7.86 -12.00
CA GLN A 72 16.50 7.84 -10.85
C GLN A 72 15.68 9.13 -10.85
N THR A 73 16.35 10.29 -10.85
CA THR A 73 15.70 11.59 -10.65
C THR A 73 14.80 12.00 -11.82
N GLN A 74 15.18 11.73 -13.08
CA GLN A 74 14.31 12.07 -14.21
C GLN A 74 13.01 11.26 -14.23
N HIS A 75 13.01 10.05 -13.66
CA HIS A 75 11.84 9.19 -13.59
C HIS A 75 10.92 9.64 -12.44
N GLU A 76 11.51 10.08 -11.32
CA GLU A 76 10.76 10.70 -10.21
C GLU A 76 10.09 12.02 -10.63
N THR A 77 10.70 12.82 -11.52
CA THR A 77 10.08 14.08 -12.03
C THR A 77 9.20 13.89 -13.29
N ARG A 78 9.32 12.80 -14.06
CA ARG A 78 8.52 12.58 -15.30
C ARG A 78 7.55 11.41 -15.29
N THR A 79 7.51 10.60 -14.24
CA THR A 79 6.46 9.57 -14.06
C THR A 79 5.44 9.95 -12.97
N SER A 80 5.56 11.15 -12.39
CA SER A 80 4.62 11.72 -11.39
C SER A 80 3.32 12.28 -12.01
N THR A 81 2.70 11.55 -12.94
CA THR A 81 1.35 11.86 -13.45
C THR A 81 0.51 10.60 -13.71
N GLU A 82 1.15 9.49 -14.10
CA GLU A 82 0.47 8.21 -14.34
C GLU A 82 1.02 7.10 -13.42
N GLN A 83 1.00 7.38 -12.11
CA GLN A 83 0.63 6.31 -11.21
C GLN A 83 -0.76 5.80 -11.66
N PRO A 84 -1.01 4.47 -11.69
CA PRO A 84 -2.34 3.98 -11.39
C PRO A 84 -2.61 4.28 -9.91
N THR A 85 -2.89 5.56 -9.64
CA THR A 85 -3.83 5.91 -8.59
C THR A 85 -5.10 5.16 -8.97
N VAL A 86 -5.27 3.97 -8.38
CA VAL A 86 -6.57 3.31 -8.28
C VAL A 86 -7.51 4.42 -7.92
N GLN A 87 -8.40 4.85 -8.84
CA GLN A 87 -9.09 6.12 -8.68
C GLN A 87 -10.01 5.97 -7.47
N VAL A 88 -9.50 6.39 -6.30
CA VAL A 88 -10.12 6.12 -5.01
C VAL A 88 -11.35 6.99 -4.98
N THR A 89 -12.46 6.38 -5.39
CA THR A 89 -13.70 7.10 -5.63
C THR A 89 -14.12 7.77 -4.34
N GLU A 90 -14.88 8.87 -4.44
CA GLU A 90 -15.21 9.66 -3.25
C GLU A 90 -15.95 8.82 -2.19
N GLN A 91 -16.67 7.78 -2.63
CA GLN A 91 -17.25 6.76 -1.77
C GLN A 91 -16.20 5.99 -0.94
N VAL A 92 -15.11 5.52 -1.58
CA VAL A 92 -14.02 4.80 -0.89
C VAL A 92 -13.23 5.74 0.02
N ARG A 93 -13.01 7.01 -0.36
CA ARG A 93 -12.40 8.04 0.51
C ARG A 93 -13.25 8.29 1.75
N THR A 94 -14.54 8.50 1.58
CA THR A 94 -15.50 8.69 2.68
C THR A 94 -15.52 7.47 3.61
N LEU A 95 -15.44 6.26 3.05
CA LEU A 95 -15.35 5.02 3.83
C LEU A 95 -14.04 4.91 4.63
N LEU A 96 -12.90 5.25 4.03
CA LEU A 96 -11.58 5.26 4.70
C LEU A 96 -11.58 6.20 5.91
N LEU A 97 -12.09 7.42 5.74
CA LEU A 97 -12.23 8.40 6.82
C LEU A 97 -13.22 7.95 7.90
N ALA A 98 -14.33 7.30 7.51
CA ALA A 98 -15.31 6.75 8.45
C ALA A 98 -14.76 5.54 9.25
N LEU A 99 -13.90 4.70 8.67
CA LEU A 99 -13.29 3.57 9.36
C LEU A 99 -12.18 3.97 10.34
N SER A 100 -11.33 4.92 9.92
CA SER A 100 -9.98 5.14 10.48
C SER A 100 -9.19 3.82 10.64
N ASP A 101 -8.36 3.74 11.66
CA ASP A 101 -7.73 2.55 12.22
C ASP A 101 -8.69 1.54 12.89
N GLY A 102 -10.01 1.84 12.93
CA GLY A 102 -11.00 1.07 13.68
C GLY A 102 -11.50 -0.23 13.03
N GLN A 103 -12.36 -0.94 13.78
CA GLN A 103 -13.11 -2.10 13.28
C GLN A 103 -14.60 -1.94 13.58
N LEU A 104 -15.40 -1.67 12.54
CA LEU A 104 -16.80 -1.25 12.67
C LEU A 104 -17.78 -2.22 12.00
N PRO A 105 -18.99 -2.44 12.58
CA PRO A 105 -20.05 -3.20 11.91
C PRO A 105 -20.69 -2.36 10.80
N LEU A 106 -21.35 -3.03 9.83
CA LEU A 106 -21.94 -2.36 8.67
C LEU A 106 -22.87 -1.19 9.03
N LYS A 107 -23.69 -1.35 10.08
CA LYS A 107 -24.65 -0.33 10.52
C LYS A 107 -23.95 0.97 10.93
N THR A 108 -22.91 0.91 11.75
CA THR A 108 -22.17 2.09 12.21
C THR A 108 -21.38 2.76 11.09
N LEU A 109 -20.97 2.01 10.06
CA LEU A 109 -20.37 2.59 8.85
C LEU A 109 -21.41 3.31 8.00
N MET A 110 -22.58 2.71 7.78
CA MET A 110 -23.71 3.37 7.12
C MET A 110 -24.10 4.67 7.83
N GLU A 111 -24.18 4.64 9.17
CA GLU A 111 -24.47 5.81 10.01
C GLU A 111 -23.40 6.90 9.87
N LYS A 112 -22.10 6.56 9.99
CA LYS A 112 -21.00 7.52 9.80
C LYS A 112 -20.94 8.15 8.40
N VAL A 113 -21.33 7.40 7.36
CA VAL A 113 -21.35 7.84 5.95
C VAL A 113 -22.69 8.51 5.60
N GLY A 114 -23.63 8.61 6.54
CA GLY A 114 -24.95 9.26 6.34
C GLY A 114 -25.94 8.47 5.47
N LEU A 115 -25.64 7.21 5.14
CA LEU A 115 -26.41 6.41 4.18
C LEU A 115 -27.43 5.48 4.86
N LYS A 116 -28.68 5.60 4.44
CA LYS A 116 -29.79 4.75 4.93
C LYS A 116 -30.01 3.48 4.08
N HIS A 117 -29.65 3.49 2.80
CA HIS A 117 -29.96 2.39 1.88
C HIS A 117 -28.82 1.36 1.79
N ARG A 118 -29.03 0.18 2.41
CA ARG A 118 -28.01 -0.89 2.53
C ARG A 118 -27.49 -1.43 1.19
N PRO A 119 -28.33 -1.72 0.17
CA PRO A 119 -27.83 -2.21 -1.13
C PRO A 119 -26.86 -1.22 -1.80
N THR A 120 -27.19 0.08 -1.81
CA THR A 120 -26.33 1.13 -2.36
C THR A 120 -25.01 1.26 -1.60
N PHE A 121 -25.02 1.14 -0.26
CA PHE A 121 -23.79 1.15 0.52
C PHE A 121 -22.91 -0.09 0.24
N LEU A 122 -23.53 -1.26 0.11
CA LEU A 122 -22.79 -2.49 -0.23
C LEU A 122 -22.17 -2.41 -1.63
N GLY A 123 -22.92 -2.00 -2.64
CA GLY A 123 -22.43 -1.89 -4.03
C GLY A 123 -21.40 -0.77 -4.24
N ASN A 124 -21.67 0.44 -3.74
CA ASN A 124 -20.89 1.62 -4.14
C ASN A 124 -19.72 1.94 -3.18
N TYR A 125 -19.65 1.32 -2.00
CA TYR A 125 -18.62 1.59 -0.99
C TYR A 125 -17.89 0.31 -0.59
N ILE A 126 -18.62 -0.73 -0.18
CA ILE A 126 -18.02 -1.94 0.40
C ILE A 126 -17.41 -2.85 -0.67
N ALA A 127 -18.14 -3.18 -1.74
CA ALA A 127 -17.66 -4.04 -2.83
C ALA A 127 -16.35 -3.52 -3.47
N PRO A 128 -16.28 -2.28 -4.01
CA PRO A 128 -15.04 -1.76 -4.61
C PRO A 128 -13.89 -1.68 -3.61
N SER A 129 -14.16 -1.44 -2.31
CA SER A 129 -13.11 -1.42 -1.28
C SER A 129 -12.59 -2.83 -0.94
N LEU A 130 -13.42 -3.87 -1.03
CA LEU A 130 -13.00 -5.27 -0.88
C LEU A 130 -12.21 -5.73 -2.11
N GLU A 131 -12.72 -5.46 -3.32
CA GLU A 131 -12.09 -5.82 -4.60
C GLU A 131 -10.73 -5.14 -4.79
N ALA A 132 -10.60 -3.86 -4.44
CA ALA A 132 -9.33 -3.14 -4.48
C ALA A 132 -8.31 -3.58 -3.39
N GLY A 133 -8.71 -4.48 -2.48
CA GLY A 133 -7.89 -4.96 -1.35
C GLY A 133 -7.66 -3.90 -0.27
N ILE A 134 -8.50 -2.87 -0.20
CA ILE A 134 -8.43 -1.74 0.75
C ILE A 134 -9.09 -2.11 2.09
N LEU A 135 -10.17 -2.87 2.01
CA LEU A 135 -11.00 -3.33 3.13
C LEU A 135 -10.89 -4.86 3.27
N LYS A 136 -11.14 -5.37 4.48
CA LYS A 136 -11.39 -6.80 4.73
C LYS A 136 -12.50 -6.97 5.76
N VAL A 137 -13.08 -8.16 5.79
CA VAL A 137 -14.04 -8.59 6.83
C VAL A 137 -13.34 -9.38 7.94
N LEU A 138 -13.89 -9.33 9.15
CA LEU A 138 -13.35 -10.03 10.32
C LEU A 138 -13.53 -11.57 10.24
N TYR A 139 -14.62 -12.03 9.62
CA TYR A 139 -14.92 -13.44 9.41
C TYR A 139 -15.22 -13.70 7.92
N PRO A 140 -14.20 -13.95 7.08
CA PRO A 140 -14.40 -14.17 5.64
C PRO A 140 -15.21 -15.45 5.36
N ASP A 141 -14.93 -16.53 6.09
CA ASP A 141 -15.55 -17.86 5.89
C ASP A 141 -17.02 -17.91 6.33
N LYS A 142 -17.50 -16.85 7.01
CA LYS A 142 -18.86 -16.74 7.56
C LYS A 142 -19.39 -15.31 7.30
N PRO A 143 -19.77 -14.96 6.05
CA PRO A 143 -20.16 -13.61 5.68
C PRO A 143 -21.31 -13.06 6.55
N ASN A 144 -22.27 -13.92 6.92
CA ASN A 144 -23.44 -13.60 7.74
C ASN A 144 -23.19 -13.74 9.27
N HIS A 145 -21.94 -13.77 9.74
CA HIS A 145 -21.64 -13.92 11.17
C HIS A 145 -22.20 -12.73 12.00
N PRO A 146 -22.89 -12.94 13.13
CA PRO A 146 -23.53 -11.85 13.89
C PRO A 146 -22.55 -10.82 14.47
N ARG A 147 -21.26 -11.17 14.59
CA ARG A 147 -20.18 -10.27 15.02
C ARG A 147 -19.32 -9.76 13.85
N GLN A 148 -19.83 -9.82 12.62
CA GLN A 148 -19.10 -9.37 11.43
C GLN A 148 -18.75 -7.88 11.53
N LYS A 149 -17.48 -7.58 11.26
CA LYS A 149 -16.92 -6.22 11.21
C LYS A 149 -16.13 -6.05 9.93
N TYR A 150 -16.02 -4.80 9.49
CA TYR A 150 -15.11 -4.37 8.43
C TYR A 150 -13.96 -3.61 9.07
N LEU A 151 -12.76 -3.80 8.52
CA LEU A 151 -11.51 -3.20 8.97
C LEU A 151 -10.58 -2.98 7.78
N LEU A 152 -9.69 -1.98 7.85
CA LEU A 152 -8.75 -1.70 6.77
C LEU A 152 -7.67 -2.80 6.65
N THR A 153 -7.14 -2.94 5.44
CA THR A 153 -5.90 -3.69 5.18
C THR A 153 -4.67 -2.79 5.37
N VAL A 154 -3.46 -3.33 5.20
CA VAL A 154 -2.24 -2.49 5.16
C VAL A 154 -2.31 -1.46 4.01
N LYS A 155 -2.87 -1.85 2.85
CA LYS A 155 -3.17 -0.96 1.73
C LYS A 155 -4.17 0.13 2.09
N GLY A 156 -5.26 -0.22 2.79
CA GLY A 156 -6.24 0.76 3.27
C GLY A 156 -5.65 1.72 4.31
N LEU A 157 -4.83 1.23 5.24
CA LEU A 157 -4.14 2.07 6.23
C LEU A 157 -3.12 3.00 5.59
N ALA A 158 -2.40 2.58 4.54
CA ALA A 158 -1.53 3.46 3.77
C ALA A 158 -2.33 4.61 3.13
N LEU A 159 -3.39 4.28 2.39
CA LEU A 159 -4.27 5.28 1.76
C LEU A 159 -4.91 6.24 2.78
N TYR A 160 -5.37 5.75 3.93
CA TYR A 160 -5.89 6.60 5.02
C TYR A 160 -4.81 7.56 5.55
N ASN A 161 -3.58 7.08 5.77
CA ASN A 161 -2.48 7.91 6.24
C ASN A 161 -2.01 8.93 5.19
N ASP A 162 -2.10 8.63 3.90
CA ASP A 162 -1.75 9.56 2.83
C ASP A 162 -2.85 10.61 2.61
N LEU A 163 -4.13 10.24 2.69
CA LEU A 163 -5.26 11.18 2.75
C LEU A 163 -5.14 12.16 3.93
N LYS A 164 -4.63 11.69 5.09
CA LYS A 164 -4.40 12.51 6.29
C LYS A 164 -3.22 13.49 6.17
N LYS A 165 -2.35 13.34 5.18
CA LYS A 165 -1.20 14.26 4.93
C LYS A 165 -1.52 15.38 3.95
N LEU A 166 -2.59 15.25 3.17
CA LEU A 166 -3.02 16.32 2.26
C LEU A 166 -3.54 17.51 3.10
N PRO A 167 -3.18 18.75 2.74
CA PRO A 167 -3.85 19.92 3.28
C PRO A 167 -5.33 19.92 2.85
N GLN A 168 -6.20 20.44 3.73
CA GLN A 168 -7.61 20.72 3.44
C GLN A 168 -7.78 22.19 3.01
#